data_AF-A0A7R8WPU0-F1
#
_entry.id   AF-A0A7R8WPU0-F1
#
_cell.length_a   1.000
_cell.length_b   1.000
_cell.length_c   1.000
_cell.angle_alpha   90.00
_cell.angle_beta   90.00
_cell.angle_gamma   90.00
#
_symmetry.space_group_name_H-M   'P 1'
#
loop_
_entity.id
_entity.type
_entity.pdbx_description
1 polymer ?
#
loop_
_entity_poly.entity_id
_entity_poly.type
_entity_poly.pdbx_seq_one_letter_code
_entity_poly.pdbx_strand_id
1 'polypeptide(L)'
;MYPDATGPLIVHRLDMSTSGLMVIAKDKESHQILQDQFARRTVKKRYVALLDGSITATSGFIDLPLRVDLDDRPRQMVCFQYGKPAQTKWKVIKQ
;
A
#
# COMPACT_ATOMS: atom_id res chain seq x y z
N MET A 1 4.46 -23.69 17.46
CA MET A 1 3.32 -22.84 17.88
C MET A 1 3.88 -21.58 18.53
N TYR A 2 3.15 -20.47 18.60
CA TYR A 2 3.64 -19.19 19.15
C TYR A 2 3.03 -18.94 20.55
N PRO A 3 3.62 -19.49 21.62
CA PRO A 3 2.99 -19.52 22.95
C PRO A 3 2.84 -18.12 23.57
N ASP A 4 3.76 -17.19 23.26
CA ASP A 4 3.77 -15.83 23.82
C ASP A 4 3.01 -14.81 22.94
N ALA A 5 2.39 -15.27 21.85
CA ALA A 5 1.64 -14.38 20.99
C ALA A 5 0.39 -13.87 21.72
N THR A 6 0.30 -12.55 21.89
CA THR A 6 -0.89 -11.91 22.48
C THR A 6 -2.01 -11.67 21.46
N GLY A 7 -1.74 -11.95 20.18
CA GLY A 7 -2.73 -12.07 19.13
C GLY A 7 -2.17 -11.76 17.73
N PRO A 8 -2.86 -12.17 16.65
CA PRO A 8 -2.53 -11.73 15.30
C PRO A 8 -3.01 -10.28 15.11
N LEU A 9 -2.10 -9.33 15.20
CA LEU A 9 -2.40 -7.91 15.06
C LEU A 9 -2.01 -7.42 13.66
N ILE A 10 -3.02 -7.01 12.89
CA ILE A 10 -2.82 -6.50 11.52
C ILE A 10 -2.13 -5.13 11.58
N VAL A 11 -0.98 -5.01 10.90
CA VAL A 11 -0.21 -3.75 10.82
C VAL A 11 -0.44 -3.00 9.51
N HIS A 12 -0.76 -3.72 8.43
CA HIS A 12 -1.15 -3.16 7.14
C HIS A 12 -2.07 -4.15 6.42
N ARG A 13 -2.76 -3.68 5.37
CA ARG A 13 -3.65 -4.51 4.56
C ARG A 13 -3.16 -4.60 3.11
N LEU A 14 -3.63 -5.63 2.42
CA LEU A 14 -3.63 -5.74 0.96
C LEU A 14 -5.08 -5.71 0.48
N ASP A 15 -5.29 -5.30 -0.76
CA ASP A 15 -6.61 -5.42 -1.39
C ASP A 15 -6.93 -6.87 -1.72
N MET A 16 -8.21 -7.20 -1.80
CA MET A 16 -8.68 -8.59 -1.99
C MET A 16 -8.06 -9.28 -3.22
N SER A 17 -7.87 -8.55 -4.31
CA SER A 17 -7.27 -9.06 -5.55
C SER A 17 -5.74 -8.91 -5.61
N THR A 18 -5.11 -8.39 -4.55
CA THR A 18 -3.66 -8.20 -4.48
C THR A 18 -3.03 -9.35 -3.72
N SER A 19 -2.18 -10.12 -4.40
CA SER A 19 -1.31 -11.10 -3.75
C SER A 19 -0.02 -10.44 -3.22
N GLY A 20 0.68 -11.13 -2.32
CA GLY A 20 2.02 -10.73 -1.91
C GLY A 20 2.26 -10.84 -0.40
N LEU A 21 3.23 -10.06 0.06
CA LEU A 21 3.70 -10.08 1.44
C LEU A 21 2.73 -9.33 2.36
N MET A 22 2.32 -10.00 3.43
CA MET A 22 1.53 -9.44 4.52
C MET A 22 2.27 -9.66 5.83
N VAL A 23 2.53 -8.57 6.55
CA VAL A 23 3.15 -8.61 7.87
C VAL A 23 2.04 -8.59 8.92
N ILE A 24 2.14 -9.49 9.90
CA ILE A 24 1.23 -9.58 11.04
C ILE A 24 2.08 -9.58 12.30
N ALA A 25 1.81 -8.67 13.21
CA ALA A 25 2.48 -8.64 14.51
C ALA A 25 1.89 -9.74 15.40
N LYS A 26 2.74 -10.41 16.18
CA LYS A 26 2.32 -11.47 17.11
C LYS A 26 2.04 -10.95 18.52
N ASP A 27 2.50 -9.74 18.82
CA ASP A 27 2.36 -9.09 20.10
C ASP A 27 2.17 -7.58 19.96
N LYS A 28 1.70 -6.96 21.03
CA LYS A 28 1.34 -5.54 21.08
C LYS A 28 2.55 -4.62 20.91
N GLU A 29 3.71 -4.98 21.47
CA GLU A 29 4.92 -4.16 21.37
C GLU A 29 5.41 -4.08 19.92
N SER A 30 5.54 -5.24 19.26
CA SER A 30 5.87 -5.33 17.85
C SER A 30 4.85 -4.61 16.97
N HIS A 31 3.56 -4.72 17.30
CA HIS A 31 2.48 -4.03 16.56
C HIS A 31 2.66 -2.51 16.60
N GLN A 32 2.94 -1.93 17.77
CA GLN A 32 3.18 -0.49 17.93
C GLN A 32 4.40 -0.02 17.13
N ILE A 33 5.53 -0.73 17.25
CA ILE A 33 6.77 -0.42 16.53
C ILE A 33 6.56 -0.47 15.01
N LEU A 34 5.86 -1.50 14.51
CA LEU A 34 5.57 -1.64 13.09
C LEU A 34 4.61 -0.56 12.59
N GLN A 35 3.54 -0.27 13.35
CA GLN A 35 2.58 0.78 13.01
C GLN A 35 3.26 2.15 12.87
N ASP A 36 4.18 2.47 13.78
CA ASP A 36 4.98 3.70 13.73
C ASP A 36 5.87 3.76 12.48
N GLN A 37 6.49 2.65 12.08
CA GLN A 37 7.27 2.60 10.84
C GLN A 37 6.42 2.83 9.58
N PHE A 38 5.19 2.29 9.55
CA PHE A 38 4.23 2.57 8.47
C PHE A 38 3.80 4.04 8.46
N ALA A 39 3.49 4.62 9.62
CA ALA A 39 3.10 6.02 9.76
C ALA A 39 4.22 6.99 9.33
N ARG A 40 5.46 6.70 9.74
CA ARG A 40 6.66 7.48 9.38
C ARG A 40 7.20 7.19 7.98
N ARG A 41 6.56 6.28 7.22
CA ARG A 41 6.95 5.89 5.86
C ARG A 41 8.39 5.35 5.74
N THR A 42 8.91 4.70 6.79
CA THR A 42 10.24 4.08 6.76
C THR A 42 10.22 2.71 6.07
N VAL A 43 9.05 2.05 6.04
CA VAL A 43 8.84 0.79 5.33
C VAL A 43 8.92 1.00 3.82
N LYS A 44 9.83 0.27 3.17
CA LYS A 44 9.95 0.25 1.71
C LYS A 44 9.09 -0.87 1.13
N LYS A 45 8.11 -0.51 0.31
CA LYS A 45 7.21 -1.45 -0.37
C LYS A 45 7.52 -1.49 -1.87
N ARG A 46 7.51 -2.68 -2.47
CA ARG A 46 7.69 -2.89 -3.91
C ARG A 46 6.68 -3.89 -4.41
N TYR A 47 6.05 -3.56 -5.52
CA TYR A 47 5.06 -4.40 -6.20
C TYR A 47 5.46 -4.56 -7.67
N VAL A 48 4.95 -5.61 -8.29
CA VAL A 48 5.01 -5.82 -9.74
C VAL A 48 3.58 -5.94 -10.23
N ALA A 49 3.28 -5.31 -11.36
CA ALA A 49 1.98 -5.36 -11.99
C ALA A 49 2.17 -5.59 -13.50
N LEU A 50 1.22 -6.30 -14.10
CA LEU A 50 1.03 -6.35 -15.54
C LEU A 50 0.00 -5.28 -15.90
N LEU A 51 0.28 -4.50 -16.93
CA LEU A 51 -0.56 -3.40 -17.37
C LEU A 51 -1.03 -3.65 -18.81
N ASP A 52 -2.19 -3.12 -19.13
CA ASP A 52 -2.65 -3.03 -20.51
C ASP A 52 -2.03 -1.81 -21.21
N GLY A 53 -1.68 -1.97 -22.48
CA GLY A 53 -0.99 -0.95 -23.28
C GLY A 53 0.53 -0.85 -23.04
N SER A 54 1.17 0.07 -23.78
CA SER A 54 2.62 0.29 -23.76
C SER A 54 2.95 1.65 -23.16
N ILE A 55 3.89 1.67 -22.21
CA ILE A 55 4.39 2.90 -21.60
C ILE A 55 5.63 3.35 -22.37
N THR A 56 5.66 4.59 -22.84
CA THR A 56 6.81 5.14 -23.59
C THR A 56 8.01 5.44 -22.70
N ALA A 57 7.76 5.88 -21.46
CA ALA A 57 8.80 6.14 -20.47
C ALA A 57 9.22 4.87 -19.72
N THR A 58 10.49 4.81 -19.31
CA THR A 58 11.06 3.64 -18.61
C THR A 58 10.89 3.71 -17.09
N SER A 59 10.65 4.89 -16.53
CA SER A 59 10.38 5.12 -15.11
C SER A 59 9.75 6.48 -14.88
N GLY A 60 9.18 6.70 -13.69
CA GLY A 60 8.62 7.98 -13.33
C GLY A 60 7.98 8.00 -11.94
N PHE A 61 7.26 9.08 -11.68
CA PHE A 61 6.41 9.25 -10.51
C PHE A 61 4.98 9.55 -10.96
N ILE A 62 4.02 8.99 -10.24
CA ILE A 62 2.61 9.37 -10.31
C ILE A 62 2.32 10.09 -8.99
N ASP A 63 1.99 11.38 -9.08
CA ASP A 63 1.70 12.24 -7.93
C ASP A 63 0.30 12.82 -8.10
N LEU A 64 -0.70 12.09 -7.60
CA LEU A 64 -2.11 12.43 -7.76
C LEU A 64 -2.81 12.22 -6.41
N PRO A 65 -3.48 13.24 -5.86
CA PRO A 65 -4.18 13.11 -4.59
C PRO A 65 -5.40 12.19 -4.74
N LEU A 66 -5.58 11.28 -3.77
CA LEU A 66 -6.61 10.24 -3.82
C LEU A 66 -7.59 10.35 -2.66
N ARG A 67 -8.84 9.97 -2.91
CA ARG A 67 -9.85 9.75 -1.86
C ARG A 67 -10.77 8.59 -2.23
N VAL A 68 -11.54 8.13 -1.25
CA VAL A 68 -12.64 7.19 -1.48
C VAL A 68 -13.70 7.83 -2.35
N ASP A 69 -14.19 7.07 -3.32
CA ASP A 69 -15.41 7.39 -4.05
C ASP A 69 -16.59 7.12 -3.13
N LEU A 70 -17.32 8.17 -2.76
CA LEU A 70 -18.43 8.07 -1.82
C LEU A 70 -19.67 7.44 -2.46
N ASP A 71 -19.78 7.54 -3.79
CA ASP A 71 -20.93 7.08 -4.57
C ASP A 71 -20.74 5.63 -5.06
N ASP A 72 -19.49 5.16 -5.20
CA ASP A 72 -19.13 3.80 -5.63
C ASP A 72 -18.12 3.13 -4.67
N ARG A 73 -18.51 2.95 -3.40
CA ARG A 73 -17.66 2.25 -2.43
C ARG A 73 -17.50 0.77 -2.83
N PRO A 74 -16.27 0.19 -2.74
CA PRO A 74 -15.07 0.70 -2.07
C PRO A 74 -14.05 1.42 -2.99
N ARG A 75 -14.44 1.83 -4.19
CA ARG A 75 -13.50 2.40 -5.18
C ARG A 75 -12.87 3.70 -4.70
N GLN A 76 -11.74 4.03 -5.29
CA GLN A 76 -10.97 5.25 -5.03
C GLN A 76 -10.94 6.10 -6.30
N MET A 77 -10.79 7.42 -6.14
CA MET A 77 -10.72 8.36 -7.25
C MET A 77 -9.66 9.44 -7.01
N VAL A 78 -9.21 10.07 -8.10
CA VAL A 78 -8.39 11.28 -8.03
C VAL A 78 -9.25 12.47 -7.62
N CYS A 79 -8.82 13.23 -6.61
CA CYS A 79 -9.54 14.42 -6.17
C CYS A 79 -8.57 15.49 -5.64
N PHE A 80 -8.45 16.60 -6.35
CA PHE A 80 -7.54 17.68 -5.97
C PHE A 80 -8.03 18.53 -4.79
N GLN A 81 -9.34 18.56 -4.54
CA GLN A 81 -9.93 19.40 -3.49
C GLN A 81 -9.88 18.74 -2.10
N TYR A 82 -10.15 17.44 -2.02
CA TYR A 82 -10.27 16.70 -0.75
C TYR A 82 -9.42 15.43 -0.69
N GLY A 83 -8.64 15.14 -1.73
CA GLY A 83 -7.76 13.98 -1.78
C GLY A 83 -6.57 14.10 -0.85
N LYS A 84 -6.18 12.98 -0.24
CA LYS A 84 -4.93 12.89 0.51
C LYS A 84 -3.76 12.78 -0.48
N PRO A 85 -2.63 13.46 -0.23
CA PRO A 85 -1.43 13.33 -1.07
C PRO A 85 -0.98 11.87 -1.20
N ALA A 86 -0.81 11.40 -2.43
CA ALA A 86 -0.39 10.05 -2.73
C ALA A 86 0.62 10.05 -3.89
N GLN A 87 1.74 9.36 -3.68
CA GLN A 87 2.81 9.31 -4.66
C GLN A 87 3.28 7.87 -4.86
N THR A 88 3.44 7.48 -6.12
CA THR A 88 3.97 6.17 -6.51
C THR A 88 5.14 6.33 -7.47
N LYS A 89 6.30 5.79 -7.10
CA LYS A 89 7.44 5.65 -8.00
C LYS A 89 7.32 4.35 -8.78
N TRP A 90 7.47 4.40 -10.10
CA TRP A 90 7.38 3.22 -10.97
C TRP A 90 8.58 3.11 -11.91
N LYS A 91 8.82 1.89 -12.38
CA LYS A 91 9.84 1.55 -13.39
C LYS A 91 9.35 0.36 -14.22
N VAL A 92 9.48 0.45 -15.53
CA VAL A 92 9.21 -0.67 -16.45
C VAL A 92 10.29 -1.74 -16.25
N ILE A 93 9.85 -2.98 -16.05
CA ILE A 93 10.72 -4.14 -15.86
C ILE A 93 10.86 -4.92 -17.18
N LYS A 94 9.76 -5.06 -17.91
CA LYS A 94 9.67 -5.76 -19.20
C LYS A 94 8.50 -5.21 -20.02
N GLN A 95 8.65 -5.21 -21.35
CA GLN A 95 7.59 -4.96 -22.33
C GLN A 95 7.45 -6.18 -23.24
#